data_AF-A0A7S3H8I8-F1
#
_entry.id   AF-A0A7S3H8I8-F1
#
_cell.length_a   1.000
_cell.length_b   1.000
_cell.length_c   1.000
_cell.angle_alpha   90.00
_cell.angle_beta   90.00
_cell.angle_gamma   90.00
#
_symmetry.space_group_name_H-M   'P 1'
#
loop_
_entity.id
_entity.type
_entity.pdbx_description
1 polymer ?
#
loop_
_entity_poly.entity_id
_entity_poly.type
_entity_poly.pdbx_seq_one_letter_code
_entity_poly.pdbx_strand_id
1 'polypeptide(L)'
;RLRRSISLARTVGLRNPYRAALGLTVVGAGVIASKPRTLCTAAPSAEVAAPFKPTIYQYVICPFCSRVKAYLDFCGVEYESIEVDPLLKGEIKKLRTVTKKVPIAVINGVTVEDSGNIIEVITQMGNNKEIKAFPGPDFFPADTQEWTLWSEKKLAVMLYPNISRNLEESWECFSYADDVPTWNYFQRKLVRIAGTGAMTAVNGKIKAKYHIKDERAELKETIQVWTNALQGKKFLHGDKVTMPDVMVFGVLRAIKGLRT
;
A
#
# COMPACT_ATOMS: atom_id res chain seq x y z
N ARG A 1 -5.18 -35.51 -26.29
CA ARG A 1 -4.60 -34.88 -27.51
C ARG A 1 -5.54 -33.73 -27.86
N LEU A 2 -5.22 -32.43 -27.91
CA LEU A 2 -3.97 -31.70 -28.12
C LEU A 2 -3.84 -30.55 -27.09
N ARG A 3 -2.60 -30.33 -26.64
CA ARG A 3 -2.10 -29.09 -26.06
C ARG A 3 -1.93 -28.04 -27.16
N ARG A 4 -2.17 -26.76 -26.88
CA ARG A 4 -1.46 -25.64 -27.53
C ARG A 4 -1.11 -24.57 -26.50
N SER A 5 0.18 -24.55 -26.19
CA SER A 5 0.94 -23.47 -25.56
C SER A 5 1.52 -22.59 -26.68
N ILE A 6 1.83 -21.31 -26.40
CA ILE A 6 2.83 -20.39 -27.01
C ILE A 6 2.49 -19.00 -26.41
N SER A 7 3.18 -18.55 -25.34
CA SER A 7 4.50 -17.89 -25.28
C SER A 7 4.49 -16.44 -25.80
N LEU A 8 4.33 -15.49 -24.88
CA LEU A 8 4.68 -14.07 -25.07
C LEU A 8 6.09 -13.83 -24.54
N ALA A 9 7.02 -13.54 -25.44
CA ALA A 9 8.33 -12.99 -25.08
C ALA A 9 8.78 -11.99 -26.15
N ARG A 10 8.85 -10.70 -25.79
CA ARG A 10 9.80 -9.77 -26.40
C ARG A 10 10.09 -8.59 -25.47
N THR A 11 11.14 -8.80 -24.69
CA THR A 11 12.23 -7.92 -24.30
C THR A 11 12.17 -6.45 -24.77
N VAL A 12 12.09 -5.52 -23.82
CA VAL A 12 12.60 -4.15 -23.98
C VAL A 12 13.54 -3.90 -22.81
N GLY A 13 14.83 -3.77 -23.12
CA GLY A 13 15.90 -3.61 -22.16
C GLY A 13 16.03 -2.17 -21.66
N LEU A 14 16.15 -2.02 -20.34
CA LEU A 14 16.61 -0.80 -19.70
C LEU A 14 18.11 -0.92 -19.43
N ARG A 15 18.89 -0.07 -20.13
CA ARG A 15 20.34 0.07 -19.93
C ARG A 15 20.60 0.91 -18.69
N ASN A 16 21.38 0.36 -17.76
CA ASN A 16 21.89 0.98 -16.54
C ASN A 16 23.05 1.96 -16.89
N PRO A 17 22.97 3.27 -16.61
CA PRO A 17 23.96 4.25 -17.04
C PRO A 17 24.97 4.61 -15.95
N TYR A 18 25.66 3.62 -15.36
CA TYR A 18 26.78 3.89 -14.46
C TYR A 18 27.97 2.98 -14.79
N ARG A 19 28.77 3.38 -15.79
CA ARG A 19 30.14 2.89 -15.99
C ARG A 19 31.10 4.08 -16.15
N ALA A 20 31.98 4.15 -15.15
CA ALA A 20 33.27 4.80 -14.99
C ALA A 20 33.93 5.51 -16.19
N ALA A 21 34.56 6.65 -15.88
CA ALA A 21 35.81 7.07 -16.51
C ALA A 21 36.72 7.75 -15.46
N LEU A 22 37.79 7.05 -15.08
CA LEU A 22 38.97 7.62 -14.43
C LEU A 22 39.73 8.46 -15.47
N GLY A 23 40.09 9.69 -15.14
CA GLY A 23 40.94 10.56 -15.94
C GLY A 23 42.01 11.20 -15.08
N LEU A 24 43.22 10.64 -15.17
CA LEU A 24 44.46 11.05 -14.53
C LEU A 24 45.00 12.33 -15.19
N THR A 25 45.30 13.39 -14.44
CA THR A 25 46.30 14.40 -14.83
C THR A 25 47.08 14.88 -13.62
N VAL A 26 48.40 14.78 -13.75
CA VAL A 26 49.45 15.26 -12.83
C VAL A 26 49.84 16.67 -13.29
N VAL A 27 50.21 17.54 -12.35
CA VAL A 27 51.38 18.45 -12.34
C VAL A 27 51.13 19.65 -11.40
N GLY A 28 52.12 19.95 -10.56
CA GLY A 28 52.27 21.29 -9.96
C GLY A 28 52.82 21.30 -8.54
N ALA A 29 54.15 21.28 -8.42
CA ALA A 29 54.86 21.44 -7.15
C ALA A 29 54.76 22.87 -6.62
N GLY A 30 54.43 23.02 -5.33
CA GLY A 30 54.52 24.27 -4.59
C GLY A 30 54.85 23.96 -3.13
N VAL A 31 56.09 24.21 -2.73
CA VAL A 31 56.54 24.09 -1.34
C VAL A 31 56.12 25.37 -0.60
N ILE A 32 55.20 25.25 0.35
CA ILE A 32 54.97 26.27 1.37
C ILE A 32 55.03 25.56 2.72
N ALA A 33 56.03 25.94 3.51
CA ALA A 33 56.25 25.43 4.85
C ALA A 33 55.30 26.08 5.88
N SER A 34 55.05 25.32 6.94
CA SER A 34 54.74 25.72 8.32
C SER A 34 53.27 25.91 8.76
N LYS A 35 52.76 24.89 9.46
CA LYS A 35 52.51 24.84 10.92
C LYS A 35 51.84 23.49 11.28
N PRO A 36 52.19 22.82 12.39
CA PRO A 36 51.50 21.60 12.78
C PRO A 36 50.13 22.00 13.34
N ARG A 37 49.09 21.96 12.50
CA ARG A 37 47.72 21.88 12.97
C ARG A 37 47.41 20.41 13.13
N THR A 38 47.19 20.00 14.38
CA THR A 38 46.64 18.68 14.71
C THR A 38 45.27 18.55 14.04
N LEU A 39 45.27 18.06 12.80
CA LEU A 39 44.07 17.58 12.13
C LEU A 39 43.79 16.21 12.75
N CYS A 40 43.00 16.20 13.82
CA CYS A 40 42.14 15.06 14.06
C CYS A 40 41.22 14.95 12.83
N THR A 41 41.68 14.24 11.81
CA THR A 41 40.79 13.62 10.83
C THR A 41 40.00 12.59 11.60
N ALA A 42 38.89 13.02 12.20
CA ALA A 42 37.79 12.12 12.46
C ALA A 42 37.43 11.52 11.10
N ALA A 43 37.66 10.21 10.96
CA ALA A 43 37.12 9.46 9.85
C ALA A 43 35.62 9.79 9.72
N PRO A 44 35.06 9.92 8.51
CA PRO A 44 33.63 10.08 8.37
C PRO A 44 32.99 8.87 9.06
N SER A 45 32.37 9.13 10.20
CA SER A 45 31.52 8.18 10.90
C SER A 45 30.51 7.71 9.88
N ALA A 46 30.59 6.43 9.50
CA ALA A 46 29.64 5.81 8.60
C ALA A 46 28.24 6.20 9.07
N GLU A 47 27.56 7.00 8.25
CA GLU A 47 26.19 7.42 8.51
C GLU A 47 25.38 6.12 8.54
N VAL A 48 24.97 5.70 9.74
CA VAL A 48 24.17 4.50 9.93
C VAL A 48 22.89 4.77 9.16
N ALA A 49 22.75 4.14 8.00
CA ALA A 49 21.57 4.29 7.15
C ALA A 49 20.34 4.13 8.04
N ALA A 50 19.48 5.15 8.03
CA ALA A 50 18.28 5.16 8.84
C ALA A 50 17.50 3.85 8.61
N PRO A 51 16.91 3.26 9.67
CA PRO A 51 16.16 2.03 9.52
C PRO A 51 15.07 2.20 8.45
N PHE A 52 14.95 1.21 7.57
CA PHE A 52 13.94 1.21 6.51
C PHE A 52 12.54 1.36 7.11
N LYS A 53 11.88 2.48 6.81
CA LYS A 53 10.55 2.81 7.34
C LYS A 53 9.75 3.59 6.29
N PRO A 54 8.94 2.92 5.46
CA PRO A 54 8.08 3.61 4.49
C PRO A 54 6.99 4.43 5.19
N THR A 55 6.60 5.55 4.57
CA THR A 55 5.46 6.37 5.01
C THR A 55 4.27 6.11 4.10
N ILE A 56 3.12 5.72 4.66
CA ILE A 56 1.90 5.37 3.96
C ILE A 56 0.85 6.45 4.20
N TYR A 57 0.45 7.14 3.14
CA TYR A 57 -0.65 8.09 3.12
C TYR A 57 -1.95 7.36 2.82
N GLN A 58 -2.92 7.43 3.72
CA GLN A 58 -4.09 6.56 3.70
C GLN A 58 -5.40 7.27 4.05
N TYR A 59 -6.50 6.54 3.85
CA TYR A 59 -7.72 6.70 4.64
C TYR A 59 -7.94 5.44 5.49
N VAL A 60 -8.33 5.57 6.76
CA VAL A 60 -8.58 4.42 7.67
C VAL A 60 -9.57 3.42 7.08
N ILE A 61 -10.67 3.93 6.51
CA ILE A 61 -11.77 3.12 5.95
C ILE A 61 -11.48 2.56 4.55
N CYS A 62 -10.30 2.83 3.97
CA CYS A 62 -10.01 2.44 2.60
C CYS A 62 -9.51 0.99 2.52
N PRO A 63 -10.20 0.08 1.79
CA PRO A 63 -9.74 -1.30 1.63
C PRO A 63 -8.37 -1.42 0.97
N PHE A 64 -8.06 -0.54 0.03
CA PHE A 64 -6.75 -0.51 -0.64
C PHE A 64 -5.62 -0.07 0.29
N CYS A 65 -5.90 0.81 1.26
CA CYS A 65 -4.92 1.20 2.28
C CYS A 65 -4.73 0.08 3.30
N SER A 66 -5.83 -0.50 3.79
CA SER A 66 -5.80 -1.56 4.78
C SER A 66 -5.08 -2.82 4.29
N ARG A 67 -5.19 -3.19 2.99
CA ARG A 67 -4.44 -4.32 2.43
C ARG A 67 -2.92 -4.08 2.36
N VAL A 68 -2.48 -2.87 2.02
CA VAL A 68 -1.05 -2.50 2.05
C VAL A 68 -0.53 -2.64 3.47
N LYS A 69 -1.26 -2.10 4.44
CA LYS A 69 -0.89 -2.22 5.86
C LYS A 69 -0.86 -3.66 6.33
N ALA A 70 -1.85 -4.47 5.96
CA ALA A 70 -1.91 -5.88 6.38
C ALA A 70 -0.72 -6.67 5.83
N TYR A 71 -0.31 -6.35 4.60
CA TYR A 71 0.88 -6.89 3.98
C TYR A 71 2.16 -6.47 4.71
N LEU A 72 2.33 -5.17 4.98
CA LEU A 72 3.49 -4.65 5.74
C LEU A 72 3.56 -5.26 7.14
N ASP A 73 2.43 -5.31 7.85
CA ASP A 73 2.30 -5.92 9.18
C ASP A 73 2.75 -7.40 9.13
N PHE A 74 2.29 -8.16 8.14
CA PHE A 74 2.64 -9.57 7.98
C PHE A 74 4.12 -9.77 7.63
N CYS A 75 4.68 -8.91 6.78
CA CYS A 75 6.09 -8.94 6.39
C CYS A 75 7.03 -8.41 7.48
N GLY A 76 6.53 -7.97 8.63
CA GLY A 76 7.35 -7.40 9.70
C GLY A 76 8.00 -6.06 9.34
N VAL A 77 7.40 -5.33 8.39
CA VAL A 77 7.90 -4.01 7.97
C VAL A 77 7.27 -2.94 8.85
N GLU A 78 8.09 -2.22 9.60
CA GLU A 78 7.62 -1.03 10.31
C GLU A 78 7.33 0.09 9.32
N TYR A 79 6.23 0.81 9.51
CA TYR A 79 5.85 1.94 8.66
C TYR A 79 5.24 3.08 9.48
N GLU A 80 5.24 4.26 8.90
CA GLU A 80 4.45 5.39 9.39
C GLU A 80 3.14 5.47 8.59
N SER A 81 2.02 5.80 9.25
CA SER A 81 0.75 6.09 8.58
C SER A 81 0.39 7.55 8.75
N ILE A 82 0.08 8.23 7.66
CA ILE A 82 -0.42 9.60 7.65
C ILE A 82 -1.85 9.57 7.11
N GLU A 83 -2.79 10.03 7.93
CA GLU A 83 -4.18 10.19 7.51
C GLU A 83 -4.33 11.44 6.65
N VAL A 84 -4.80 11.26 5.41
CA VAL A 84 -4.96 12.34 4.44
C VAL A 84 -6.33 12.99 4.61
N ASP A 85 -6.39 14.32 4.66
CA ASP A 85 -7.67 15.02 4.62
C ASP A 85 -8.33 14.80 3.24
N PRO A 86 -9.50 14.14 3.16
CA PRO A 86 -10.13 13.83 1.88
C PRO A 86 -10.63 15.06 1.12
N LEU A 87 -10.84 16.19 1.82
CA LEU A 87 -11.32 17.46 1.27
C LEU A 87 -10.16 18.33 0.78
N LEU A 88 -9.17 18.56 1.63
CA LEU A 88 -8.07 19.49 1.36
C LEU A 88 -6.82 18.83 0.79
N LYS A 89 -6.59 17.54 1.10
CA LYS A 89 -5.44 16.74 0.64
C LYS A 89 -4.09 17.42 0.87
N GLY A 90 -3.96 18.15 1.97
CA GLY A 90 -2.77 18.97 2.27
C GLY A 90 -1.50 18.13 2.45
N GLU A 91 -1.65 16.94 3.04
CA GLU A 91 -0.58 16.01 3.38
C GLU A 91 0.14 15.49 2.14
N ILE A 92 -0.59 15.32 1.03
CA ILE A 92 -0.05 14.79 -0.22
C ILE A 92 0.27 15.88 -1.25
N LYS A 93 0.05 17.16 -0.93
CA LYS A 93 0.18 18.28 -1.88
C LYS A 93 1.59 18.44 -2.45
N LYS A 94 2.62 18.13 -1.65
CA LYS A 94 4.03 18.23 -2.04
C LYS A 94 4.59 16.96 -2.66
N LEU A 95 3.84 15.86 -2.63
CA LEU A 95 4.28 14.59 -3.20
C LEU A 95 4.16 14.62 -4.73
N ARG A 96 5.06 13.92 -5.40
CA ARG A 96 4.99 13.72 -6.84
C ARG A 96 3.99 12.61 -7.14
N THR A 97 2.72 12.98 -7.28
CA THR A 97 1.60 12.05 -7.52
C THR A 97 0.86 12.42 -8.80
N VAL A 98 0.48 11.42 -9.58
CA VAL A 98 -0.37 11.53 -10.78
C VAL A 98 -1.84 11.49 -10.39
N THR A 99 -2.27 10.55 -9.56
CA THR A 99 -3.71 10.30 -9.32
C THR A 99 -4.24 11.04 -8.09
N LYS A 100 -3.38 11.33 -7.11
CA LYS A 100 -3.77 11.89 -5.79
C LYS A 100 -4.82 11.02 -5.07
N LYS A 101 -4.77 9.71 -5.31
CA LYS A 101 -5.60 8.69 -4.66
C LYS A 101 -4.73 7.86 -3.74
N VAL A 102 -5.24 7.61 -2.54
CA VAL A 102 -4.60 6.74 -1.55
C VAL A 102 -4.89 5.25 -1.86
N PRO A 103 -4.03 4.31 -1.44
CA PRO A 103 -2.77 4.54 -0.74
C PRO A 103 -1.69 5.15 -1.63
N ILE A 104 -0.86 5.99 -1.02
CA ILE A 104 0.39 6.51 -1.59
C ILE A 104 1.49 6.16 -0.60
N ALA A 105 2.58 5.55 -1.05
CA ALA A 105 3.74 5.28 -0.21
C ALA A 105 4.91 6.17 -0.59
N VAL A 106 5.71 6.57 0.40
CA VAL A 106 7.07 7.07 0.17
C VAL A 106 8.02 6.00 0.68
N ILE A 107 8.77 5.40 -0.24
CA ILE A 107 9.68 4.28 0.00
C ILE A 107 11.07 4.73 -0.47
N ASN A 108 12.04 4.83 0.44
CA ASN A 108 13.40 5.33 0.13
C ASN A 108 13.39 6.68 -0.62
N GLY A 109 12.50 7.59 -0.23
CA GLY A 109 12.33 8.91 -0.87
C GLY A 109 11.57 8.91 -2.20
N VAL A 110 11.17 7.74 -2.72
CA VAL A 110 10.41 7.61 -3.97
C VAL A 110 8.91 7.49 -3.65
N THR A 111 8.09 8.28 -4.33
CA THR A 111 6.63 8.18 -4.23
C THR A 111 6.12 7.04 -5.13
N VAL A 112 5.35 6.13 -4.54
CA VAL A 112 4.70 5.00 -5.23
C VAL A 112 3.19 5.10 -5.00
N GLU A 113 2.42 5.19 -6.07
CA GLU A 113 0.95 5.17 -6.04
C GLU A 113 0.43 3.78 -6.41
N ASP A 114 -0.81 3.51 -6.03
CA ASP A 114 -1.54 2.24 -6.21
C ASP A 114 -1.11 1.13 -5.23
N SER A 115 -2.11 0.48 -4.62
CA SER A 115 -1.86 -0.56 -3.61
C SER A 115 -1.08 -1.76 -4.15
N GLY A 116 -1.32 -2.15 -5.40
CA GLY A 116 -0.62 -3.27 -6.04
C GLY A 116 0.85 -2.95 -6.28
N ASN A 117 1.13 -1.77 -6.81
CA ASN A 117 2.51 -1.31 -7.03
C ASN A 117 3.29 -1.18 -5.72
N ILE A 118 2.66 -0.65 -4.65
CA ILE A 118 3.29 -0.55 -3.34
C ILE A 118 3.66 -1.94 -2.81
N ILE A 119 2.73 -2.90 -2.88
CA ILE A 119 2.97 -4.29 -2.48
C ILE A 119 4.08 -4.92 -3.32
N GLU A 120 4.09 -4.69 -4.64
CA GLU A 120 5.11 -5.22 -5.55
C GLU A 120 6.50 -4.68 -5.22
N VAL A 121 6.65 -3.37 -4.99
CA VAL A 121 7.94 -2.76 -4.60
C VAL A 121 8.45 -3.36 -3.30
N ILE A 122 7.60 -3.49 -2.28
CA ILE A 122 7.99 -4.13 -1.01
C ILE A 122 8.35 -5.60 -1.20
N THR A 123 7.63 -6.31 -2.07
CA THR A 123 7.93 -7.72 -2.41
C THR A 123 9.31 -7.85 -3.05
N GLN A 124 9.64 -6.97 -3.99
CA GLN A 124 10.93 -6.94 -4.65
C GLN A 124 12.06 -6.67 -3.66
N MET A 125 11.89 -5.67 -2.77
CA MET A 125 12.86 -5.38 -1.70
C MET A 125 13.05 -6.58 -0.76
N GLY A 126 11.96 -7.25 -0.38
CA GLY A 126 11.99 -8.47 0.42
C GLY A 126 12.78 -9.60 -0.24
N ASN A 127 12.52 -9.86 -1.52
CA ASN A 127 13.25 -10.85 -2.31
C ASN A 127 14.74 -10.52 -2.48
N ASN A 128 15.08 -9.22 -2.53
CA ASN A 128 16.45 -8.73 -2.55
C ASN A 128 17.14 -8.76 -1.17
N LYS A 129 16.45 -9.24 -0.12
CA LYS A 129 16.94 -9.31 1.26
C LYS A 129 17.20 -7.93 1.90
N GLU A 130 16.52 -6.90 1.42
CA GLU A 130 16.58 -5.55 2.01
C GLU A 130 15.68 -5.44 3.25
N ILE A 131 14.67 -6.32 3.36
CA ILE A 131 13.76 -6.41 4.50
C ILE A 131 14.10 -7.65 5.34
N LYS A 132 14.33 -7.46 6.63
CA LYS A 132 14.64 -8.54 7.57
C LYS A 132 13.43 -9.45 7.79
N ALA A 133 13.67 -10.75 7.88
CA ALA A 133 12.64 -11.77 8.13
C ALA A 133 11.47 -11.77 7.12
N PHE A 134 11.72 -11.29 5.89
CA PHE A 134 10.73 -11.31 4.83
C PHE A 134 10.26 -12.75 4.52
N PRO A 135 8.96 -12.99 4.26
CA PRO A 135 8.43 -14.33 4.02
C PRO A 135 9.13 -15.04 2.86
N GLY A 136 9.37 -16.33 3.03
CA GLY A 136 9.96 -17.18 1.99
C GLY A 136 8.99 -17.48 0.83
N PRO A 137 9.46 -18.18 -0.22
CA PRO A 137 8.66 -18.49 -1.41
C PRO A 137 7.33 -19.19 -1.12
N ASP A 138 7.25 -20.01 -0.07
CA ASP A 138 6.02 -20.71 0.34
C ASP A 138 4.86 -19.77 0.68
N PHE A 139 5.15 -18.51 1.03
CA PHE A 139 4.13 -17.49 1.26
C PHE A 139 3.46 -17.01 -0.04
N PHE A 140 4.09 -17.22 -1.18
CA PHE A 140 3.62 -16.81 -2.51
C PHE A 140 3.27 -18.04 -3.37
N PRO A 141 2.15 -18.74 -3.08
CA PRO A 141 1.69 -19.88 -3.88
C PRO A 141 1.31 -19.46 -5.31
N ALA A 142 1.12 -20.46 -6.18
CA ALA A 142 0.89 -20.24 -7.61
C ALA A 142 -0.36 -19.39 -7.94
N ASP A 143 -1.37 -19.40 -7.07
CA ASP A 143 -2.62 -18.64 -7.20
C ASP A 143 -2.55 -17.24 -6.54
N THR A 144 -1.37 -16.81 -6.08
CA THR A 144 -1.17 -15.50 -5.43
C THR A 144 -1.73 -14.36 -6.26
N GLN A 145 -1.40 -14.31 -7.55
CA GLN A 145 -1.83 -13.23 -8.43
C GLN A 145 -3.35 -13.25 -8.62
N GLU A 146 -3.94 -14.44 -8.74
CA GLU A 146 -5.39 -14.62 -8.90
C GLU A 146 -6.15 -14.04 -7.71
N TRP A 147 -5.81 -14.46 -6.49
CA TRP A 147 -6.47 -13.97 -5.28
C TRP A 147 -6.14 -12.53 -4.95
N THR A 148 -4.93 -12.06 -5.27
CA THR A 148 -4.56 -10.64 -5.14
C THR A 148 -5.45 -9.78 -6.02
N LEU A 149 -5.66 -10.17 -7.29
CA LEU A 149 -6.54 -9.46 -8.21
C LEU A 149 -8.02 -9.59 -7.83
N TRP A 150 -8.44 -10.77 -7.36
CA TRP A 150 -9.81 -10.99 -6.89
C TRP A 150 -10.12 -10.10 -5.69
N SER A 151 -9.26 -10.07 -4.68
CA SER A 151 -9.43 -9.23 -3.48
C SER A 151 -9.57 -7.75 -3.84
N GLU A 152 -8.83 -7.29 -4.85
CA GLU A 152 -8.83 -5.90 -5.30
C GLU A 152 -10.03 -5.55 -6.17
N LYS A 153 -10.26 -6.34 -7.22
CA LYS A 153 -11.18 -5.99 -8.31
C LYS A 153 -12.59 -6.54 -8.09
N LYS A 154 -12.76 -7.49 -7.16
CA LYS A 154 -14.06 -8.08 -6.82
C LYS A 154 -14.45 -7.78 -5.39
N LEU A 155 -13.60 -8.08 -4.41
CA LEU A 155 -13.98 -7.89 -3.00
C LEU A 155 -13.96 -6.42 -2.56
N ALA A 156 -12.86 -5.70 -2.78
CA ALA A 156 -12.70 -4.33 -2.28
C ALA A 156 -13.75 -3.36 -2.85
N VAL A 157 -14.15 -3.55 -4.11
CA VAL A 157 -15.17 -2.72 -4.77
C VAL A 157 -16.57 -2.88 -4.17
N MET A 158 -16.83 -3.99 -3.47
CA MET A 158 -18.12 -4.24 -2.79
C MET A 158 -18.22 -3.53 -1.44
N LEU A 159 -17.09 -3.13 -0.84
CA LEU A 159 -17.12 -2.58 0.52
C LEU A 159 -17.71 -1.18 0.56
N TYR A 160 -17.35 -0.32 -0.39
CA TYR A 160 -17.84 1.06 -0.42
C TYR A 160 -19.37 1.16 -0.45
N PRO A 161 -20.10 0.44 -1.33
CA PRO A 161 -21.56 0.45 -1.30
C PRO A 161 -22.15 -0.07 0.01
N ASN A 162 -21.49 -1.04 0.64
CA ASN A 162 -21.96 -1.64 1.88
C ASN A 162 -21.79 -0.74 3.10
N ILE A 163 -20.75 0.08 3.17
CA ILE A 163 -20.52 1.04 4.27
C ILE A 163 -21.25 2.37 4.07
N SER A 164 -22.03 2.52 2.99
CA SER A 164 -22.68 3.78 2.60
C SER A 164 -24.10 3.63 2.07
N ARG A 165 -24.81 2.54 2.42
CA ARG A 165 -26.16 2.27 1.90
C ARG A 165 -27.17 3.32 2.33
N ASN A 166 -27.02 3.82 3.55
CA ASN A 166 -27.86 4.85 4.13
C ASN A 166 -27.00 5.88 4.90
N LEU A 167 -27.66 6.95 5.37
CA LEU A 167 -27.01 8.04 6.09
C LEU A 167 -26.35 7.57 7.39
N GLU A 168 -26.98 6.63 8.09
CA GLU A 168 -26.51 6.16 9.40
C GLU A 168 -25.22 5.33 9.28
N GLU A 169 -25.19 4.40 8.32
CA GLU A 169 -23.99 3.63 7.97
C GLU A 169 -22.87 4.56 7.47
N SER A 170 -23.20 5.55 6.64
CA SER A 170 -22.22 6.54 6.16
C SER A 170 -21.67 7.40 7.32
N TRP A 171 -22.51 7.79 8.28
CA TRP A 171 -22.12 8.59 9.44
C TRP A 171 -21.24 7.81 10.43
N GLU A 172 -21.51 6.52 10.59
CA GLU A 172 -20.68 5.59 11.35
C GLU A 172 -19.32 5.39 10.67
N CYS A 173 -19.31 5.21 9.35
CA CYS A 173 -18.10 5.04 8.56
C CYS A 173 -17.10 6.19 8.76
N PHE A 174 -17.58 7.43 8.92
CA PHE A 174 -16.70 8.58 9.21
C PHE A 174 -16.46 8.86 10.70
N SER A 175 -16.88 7.99 11.61
CA SER A 175 -16.64 8.19 13.06
C SER A 175 -15.15 8.27 13.40
N TYR A 176 -14.29 7.55 12.68
CA TYR A 176 -12.83 7.60 12.86
C TYR A 176 -12.26 9.02 12.75
N ALA A 177 -12.92 9.91 11.99
CA ALA A 177 -12.46 11.28 11.78
C ALA A 177 -12.37 12.06 13.11
N ASP A 178 -13.18 11.72 14.12
CA ASP A 178 -13.14 12.38 15.42
C ASP A 178 -11.84 12.10 16.19
N ASP A 179 -11.14 11.01 15.86
CA ASP A 179 -9.96 10.53 16.59
C ASP A 179 -8.64 10.75 15.82
N VAL A 180 -8.66 11.40 14.64
CA VAL A 180 -7.46 11.66 13.84
C VAL A 180 -6.58 12.72 14.53
N PRO A 181 -5.40 12.37 15.08
CA PRO A 181 -4.65 13.29 15.95
C PRO A 181 -4.11 14.52 15.22
N THR A 182 -3.77 14.38 13.94
CA THR A 182 -3.19 15.43 13.10
C THR A 182 -4.20 16.49 12.66
N TRP A 183 -5.51 16.23 12.81
CA TRP A 183 -6.56 17.16 12.40
C TRP A 183 -7.05 18.01 13.56
N ASN A 184 -7.36 19.28 13.27
CA ASN A 184 -8.00 20.16 14.25
C ASN A 184 -9.51 19.89 14.36
N TYR A 185 -10.14 20.39 15.41
CA TYR A 185 -11.56 20.14 15.70
C TYR A 185 -12.51 20.43 14.51
N PHE A 186 -12.34 21.58 13.85
CA PHE A 186 -13.19 21.96 12.73
C PHE A 186 -13.00 21.05 11.52
N GLN A 187 -11.76 20.67 11.24
CA GLN A 187 -11.43 19.72 10.17
C GLN A 187 -12.08 18.36 10.41
N ARG A 188 -12.00 17.80 11.63
CA ARG A 188 -12.64 16.53 11.99
C ARG A 188 -14.14 16.56 11.76
N LYS A 189 -14.81 17.62 12.25
CA LYS A 189 -16.27 17.79 12.07
C LYS A 189 -16.65 17.98 10.61
N LEU A 190 -15.92 18.81 9.88
CA LEU A 190 -16.19 19.05 8.46
C LEU A 190 -16.00 17.79 7.62
N VAL A 191 -14.92 17.04 7.83
CA VAL A 191 -14.67 15.76 7.14
C VAL A 191 -15.77 14.76 7.44
N ARG A 192 -16.19 14.64 8.71
CA ARG A 192 -17.28 13.72 9.08
C ARG A 192 -18.59 14.07 8.39
N ILE A 193 -19.00 15.34 8.44
CA ILE A 193 -20.26 15.81 7.85
C ILE A 193 -20.22 15.73 6.32
N ALA A 194 -19.20 16.33 5.70
CA ALA A 194 -19.08 16.38 4.25
C ALA A 194 -18.83 14.99 3.65
N GLY A 195 -18.01 14.17 4.31
CA GLY A 195 -17.76 12.78 3.94
C GLY A 195 -19.04 11.96 3.94
N THR A 196 -19.84 12.06 5.00
CA THR A 196 -21.14 11.37 5.11
C THR A 196 -22.04 11.73 3.93
N GLY A 197 -22.26 13.03 3.68
CA GLY A 197 -23.11 13.48 2.58
C GLY A 197 -22.60 13.06 1.20
N ALA A 198 -21.28 13.20 0.96
CA ALA A 198 -20.67 12.81 -0.30
C ALA A 198 -20.74 11.30 -0.55
N MET A 199 -20.49 10.47 0.47
CA MET A 199 -20.53 9.01 0.32
C MET A 199 -21.93 8.51 0.04
N THR A 200 -22.94 8.98 0.78
CA THR A 200 -24.34 8.61 0.51
C THR A 200 -24.77 9.02 -0.91
N ALA A 201 -24.36 10.20 -1.39
CA ALA A 201 -24.71 10.68 -2.73
C ALA A 201 -24.01 9.91 -3.87
N VAL A 202 -22.80 9.41 -3.63
CA VAL A 202 -22.01 8.67 -4.64
C VAL A 202 -22.35 7.18 -4.65
N ASN A 203 -22.93 6.63 -3.57
CA ASN A 203 -23.29 5.21 -3.49
C ASN A 203 -24.09 4.72 -4.71
N GLY A 204 -25.17 5.41 -5.09
CA GLY A 204 -25.99 5.03 -6.26
C GLY A 204 -25.19 4.99 -7.59
N LYS A 205 -24.20 5.87 -7.77
CA LYS A 205 -23.32 5.87 -8.96
C LYS A 205 -22.37 4.68 -8.95
N ILE A 206 -21.83 4.32 -7.78
CA ILE A 206 -20.95 3.16 -7.64
C ILE A 206 -21.73 1.87 -7.87
N LYS A 207 -22.95 1.75 -7.30
CA LYS A 207 -23.85 0.63 -7.59
C LYS A 207 -24.10 0.47 -9.07
N ALA A 208 -24.46 1.55 -9.77
CA ALA A 208 -24.69 1.53 -11.21
C ALA A 208 -23.43 1.10 -11.99
N LYS A 209 -22.25 1.62 -11.62
CA LYS A 209 -20.97 1.30 -12.27
C LYS A 209 -20.60 -0.18 -12.16
N TYR A 210 -20.88 -0.81 -11.02
CA TYR A 210 -20.54 -2.22 -10.76
C TYR A 210 -21.74 -3.16 -10.90
N HIS A 211 -22.87 -2.66 -11.39
CA HIS A 211 -24.11 -3.42 -11.59
C HIS A 211 -24.68 -4.04 -10.30
N ILE A 212 -24.51 -3.36 -9.17
CA ILE A 212 -24.95 -3.82 -7.85
C ILE A 212 -26.42 -3.45 -7.63
N LYS A 213 -27.27 -4.47 -7.43
CA LYS A 213 -28.69 -4.34 -7.11
C LYS A 213 -28.90 -4.35 -5.60
N ASP A 214 -28.45 -5.41 -4.94
CA ASP A 214 -28.51 -5.60 -3.49
C ASP A 214 -27.08 -5.74 -2.95
N GLU A 215 -26.61 -4.68 -2.31
CA GLU A 215 -25.26 -4.57 -1.77
C GLU A 215 -24.91 -5.71 -0.80
N ARG A 216 -25.89 -6.15 -0.01
CA ARG A 216 -25.69 -7.14 1.05
C ARG A 216 -25.70 -8.55 0.50
N ALA A 217 -26.64 -8.85 -0.38
CA ALA A 217 -26.68 -10.14 -1.05
C ALA A 217 -25.40 -10.35 -1.87
N GLU A 218 -25.00 -9.35 -2.67
CA GLU A 218 -23.81 -9.47 -3.52
C GLU A 218 -22.49 -9.51 -2.73
N LEU A 219 -22.40 -8.80 -1.60
CA LEU A 219 -21.24 -8.95 -0.71
C LEU A 219 -21.19 -10.35 -0.11
N LYS A 220 -22.33 -10.91 0.34
CA LYS A 220 -22.39 -12.29 0.85
C LYS A 220 -21.99 -13.30 -0.21
N GLU A 221 -22.48 -13.17 -1.44
CA GLU A 221 -22.09 -14.01 -2.58
C GLU A 221 -20.60 -13.90 -2.87
N THR A 222 -20.06 -12.68 -2.86
CA THR A 222 -18.62 -12.44 -3.04
C THR A 222 -17.82 -13.10 -1.94
N ILE A 223 -18.21 -12.96 -0.67
CA ILE A 223 -17.55 -13.63 0.46
C ILE A 223 -17.68 -15.16 0.34
N GLN A 224 -18.81 -15.66 -0.17
CA GLN A 224 -19.02 -17.10 -0.36
C GLN A 224 -18.00 -17.71 -1.33
N VAL A 225 -17.54 -16.97 -2.35
CA VAL A 225 -16.45 -17.42 -3.23
C VAL A 225 -15.19 -17.70 -2.43
N TRP A 226 -14.82 -16.79 -1.51
CA TRP A 226 -13.65 -16.98 -0.64
C TRP A 226 -13.85 -18.14 0.35
N THR A 227 -14.97 -18.17 1.06
CA THR A 227 -15.20 -19.22 2.08
C THR A 227 -15.31 -20.62 1.47
N ASN A 228 -15.88 -20.74 0.26
CA ASN A 228 -15.88 -22.01 -0.48
C ASN A 228 -14.45 -22.43 -0.87
N ALA A 229 -13.60 -21.49 -1.28
CA ALA A 229 -12.21 -21.78 -1.63
C ALA A 229 -11.38 -22.27 -0.44
N LEU A 230 -11.70 -21.84 0.79
CA LEU A 230 -11.08 -22.36 2.00
C LEU A 230 -11.36 -23.86 2.22
N GLN A 231 -12.47 -24.40 1.70
CA GLN A 231 -12.86 -25.81 1.87
C GLN A 231 -12.86 -26.28 3.33
N GLY A 232 -13.24 -25.40 4.26
CA GLY A 232 -13.25 -25.67 5.71
C GLY A 232 -11.86 -25.68 6.38
N LYS A 233 -10.79 -25.36 5.65
CA LYS A 233 -9.44 -25.19 6.22
C LYS A 233 -9.32 -23.85 6.96
N LYS A 234 -8.32 -23.75 7.83
CA LYS A 234 -8.03 -22.54 8.61
C LYS A 234 -7.63 -21.36 7.73
N PHE A 235 -6.79 -21.62 6.72
CA PHE A 235 -6.35 -20.69 5.69
C PHE A 235 -6.48 -21.34 4.32
N LEU A 236 -6.39 -20.55 3.25
CA LEU A 236 -6.60 -21.05 1.89
C LEU A 236 -5.70 -22.23 1.53
N HIS A 237 -4.46 -22.21 2.04
CA HIS A 237 -3.43 -23.20 1.77
C HIS A 237 -3.19 -24.18 2.94
N GLY A 238 -4.17 -24.36 3.83
CA GLY A 238 -4.08 -25.28 4.96
C GLY A 238 -3.84 -24.54 6.28
N ASP A 239 -2.76 -24.86 6.98
CA ASP A 239 -2.49 -24.34 8.33
C ASP A 239 -1.59 -23.10 8.36
N LYS A 240 -0.97 -22.75 7.23
CA LYS A 240 -0.10 -21.58 7.09
C LYS A 240 -0.82 -20.48 6.33
N VAL A 241 -0.66 -19.24 6.82
CA VAL A 241 -1.11 -18.03 6.12
C VAL A 241 -0.27 -17.83 4.86
N THR A 242 -0.91 -17.56 3.74
CA THR A 242 -0.23 -17.15 2.49
C THR A 242 -0.71 -15.79 2.02
N MET A 243 -0.06 -15.26 0.98
CA MET A 243 -0.36 -13.95 0.40
C MET A 243 -1.86 -13.75 0.07
N PRO A 244 -2.56 -14.72 -0.55
CA PRO A 244 -4.02 -14.67 -0.69
C PRO A 244 -4.79 -14.34 0.60
N ASP A 245 -4.49 -15.02 1.71
CA ASP A 245 -5.17 -14.80 2.99
C ASP A 245 -4.96 -13.37 3.49
N VAL A 246 -3.72 -12.86 3.39
CA VAL A 246 -3.36 -11.50 3.81
C VAL A 246 -4.07 -10.45 2.95
N MET A 247 -4.20 -10.68 1.65
CA MET A 247 -4.89 -9.76 0.74
C MET A 247 -6.39 -9.67 1.05
N VAL A 248 -7.05 -10.80 1.25
CA VAL A 248 -8.47 -10.85 1.60
C VAL A 248 -8.73 -10.28 2.98
N PHE A 249 -7.95 -10.69 3.98
CA PHE A 249 -8.00 -10.14 5.33
C PHE A 249 -7.80 -8.63 5.33
N GLY A 250 -6.80 -8.15 4.60
CA GLY A 250 -6.48 -6.73 4.50
C GLY A 250 -7.63 -5.90 3.96
N VAL A 251 -8.35 -6.39 2.95
CA VAL A 251 -9.54 -5.74 2.42
C VAL A 251 -10.67 -5.71 3.45
N LEU A 252 -11.03 -6.86 4.03
CA LEU A 252 -12.12 -6.97 5.01
C LEU A 252 -11.86 -6.18 6.30
N ARG A 253 -10.59 -6.09 6.72
CA ARG A 253 -10.19 -5.34 7.91
C ARG A 253 -10.56 -3.85 7.84
N ALA A 254 -10.68 -3.27 6.65
CA ALA A 254 -11.03 -1.87 6.47
C ALA A 254 -12.42 -1.49 7.01
N ILE A 255 -13.31 -2.48 7.14
CA ILE A 255 -14.68 -2.28 7.62
C ILE A 255 -14.91 -2.90 9.00
N LYS A 256 -13.84 -3.35 9.68
CA LYS A 256 -13.93 -3.94 11.01
C LYS A 256 -14.52 -2.93 12.00
N GLY A 257 -15.56 -3.34 12.72
CA GLY A 257 -16.21 -2.52 13.75
C GLY A 257 -17.34 -1.63 13.22
N LEU A 258 -17.55 -1.59 11.90
CA LEU A 258 -18.75 -1.01 11.32
C LEU A 258 -19.89 -2.02 11.41
N ARG A 259 -21.15 -1.58 11.43
CA ARG A 259 -22.36 -2.44 11.37
C ARG A 259 -22.54 -3.11 10.01
N THR A 260 -21.49 -3.08 9.20
CA THR A 260 -21.47 -3.48 7.81
C THR A 260 -21.39 -5.00 7.71
#